data_AF-A0A0F9P7A6-F1
#
_entry.id   AF-A0A0F9P7A6-F1
#
_cell.length_a   1.000
_cell.length_b   1.000
_cell.length_c   1.000
_cell.angle_alpha   90.00
_cell.angle_beta   90.00
_cell.angle_gamma   90.00
#
_symmetry.space_group_name_H-M   'P 1'
#
loop_
_entity.id
_entity.type
_entity.pdbx_description
1 polymer ?
#
loop_
_entity_poly.entity_id
_entity_poly.type
_entity_poly.pdbx_seq_one_letter_code
_entity_poly.pdbx_strand_id
1 'polypeptide(L)'
;MGKEQFLQEHGTLVNPLDYDKDASRVWATRQLNELPVVLVDNGPFTAAAIGYCEKEVVDFLDPDDPRSRVLYMVNVDDIALACDGGGAALVSWLKRAGTEFEGLETFN
;
A
#
# COMPACT_ATOMS: atom_id res chain seq x y z
N MET A 1 -4.36 17.78 -5.64
CA MET A 1 -3.25 16.89 -6.02
C MET A 1 -3.86 15.63 -6.63
N GLY A 2 -3.31 15.10 -7.74
CA GLY A 2 -3.76 13.82 -8.30
C GLY A 2 -3.11 12.63 -7.59
N LYS A 3 -3.71 11.45 -7.64
CA LYS A 3 -3.18 10.24 -6.97
C LYS A 3 -1.82 9.81 -7.53
N GLU A 4 -1.60 9.98 -8.82
CA GLU A 4 -0.33 9.71 -9.49
C GLU A 4 0.77 10.63 -8.95
N GLN A 5 0.47 11.93 -8.84
CA GLN A 5 1.38 12.92 -8.28
C GLN A 5 1.67 12.65 -6.81
N PHE A 6 0.64 12.32 -6.02
CA PHE A 6 0.80 11.94 -4.62
C PHE A 6 1.77 10.76 -4.45
N LEU A 7 1.60 9.69 -5.25
CA LEU A 7 2.48 8.52 -5.18
C LEU A 7 3.91 8.82 -5.62
N GLN A 8 4.10 9.74 -6.58
CA GLN A 8 5.44 10.18 -6.97
C GLN A 8 6.14 11.02 -5.90
N GLU A 9 5.39 11.79 -5.11
CA GLU A 9 5.93 12.67 -4.07
C GLU A 9 6.12 11.96 -2.72
N HIS A 10 5.23 11.03 -2.36
CA HIS A 10 5.20 10.39 -1.03
C HIS A 10 5.48 8.87 -1.06
N GLY A 11 5.49 8.25 -2.23
CA GLY A 11 5.73 6.82 -2.39
C GLY A 11 7.18 6.48 -2.76
N THR A 12 7.66 5.37 -2.22
CA THR A 12 8.88 4.72 -2.71
C THR A 12 8.52 3.73 -3.81
N LEU A 13 8.96 3.98 -5.03
CA LEU A 13 8.75 3.09 -6.17
C LEU A 13 9.40 1.72 -5.92
N VAL A 14 8.62 0.65 -6.04
CA VAL A 14 9.14 -0.72 -5.99
C VAL A 14 9.53 -1.15 -7.40
N ASN A 15 10.68 -1.82 -7.55
CA ASN A 15 11.13 -2.30 -8.85
C ASN A 15 10.16 -3.40 -9.35
N PRO A 16 9.65 -3.31 -10.58
CA PRO A 16 8.80 -4.35 -11.19
C PRO A 16 9.35 -5.76 -11.08
N LEU A 17 10.67 -5.91 -11.22
CA LEU A 17 11.33 -7.20 -11.14
C LEU A 17 11.24 -7.87 -9.76
N ASP A 18 10.98 -7.10 -8.71
CA ASP A 18 10.87 -7.61 -7.34
C ASP A 18 9.47 -8.17 -7.05
N TYR A 19 8.43 -7.61 -7.66
CA TYR A 19 7.05 -8.04 -7.41
C TYR A 19 6.45 -8.94 -8.48
N ASP A 20 6.97 -8.92 -9.72
CA ASP A 20 6.57 -9.87 -10.77
C ASP A 20 6.97 -11.32 -10.45
N LYS A 21 7.89 -11.52 -9.51
CA LYS A 21 8.39 -12.85 -9.12
C LYS A 21 7.71 -13.41 -7.88
N ASP A 22 7.32 -12.54 -6.94
CA ASP A 22 6.79 -12.93 -5.64
C ASP A 22 6.06 -11.76 -4.95
N ALA A 23 4.74 -11.68 -5.15
CA ALA A 23 3.90 -10.67 -4.50
C ALA A 23 3.83 -10.83 -2.97
N SER A 24 3.98 -12.05 -2.44
CA SER A 24 4.03 -12.27 -0.99
C SER A 24 5.29 -11.65 -0.38
N ARG A 25 6.40 -11.65 -1.11
CA ARG A 25 7.63 -10.99 -0.67
C ARG A 25 7.46 -9.49 -0.51
N VAL A 26 6.72 -8.83 -1.40
CA VAL A 26 6.39 -7.40 -1.28
C VAL A 26 5.79 -7.12 0.09
N TRP A 27 4.76 -7.90 0.47
CA TRP A 27 4.13 -7.79 1.76
C TRP A 27 5.12 -8.04 2.89
N ALA A 28 5.91 -9.10 2.83
CA ALA A 28 6.86 -9.46 3.88
C ALA A 28 7.98 -8.42 4.12
N THR A 29 8.38 -7.68 3.07
CA THR A 29 9.48 -6.70 3.15
C THR A 29 9.04 -5.28 3.49
N ARG A 30 7.73 -5.03 3.60
CA ARG A 30 7.21 -3.71 3.95
C ARG A 30 7.64 -3.30 5.35
N GLN A 31 7.83 -2.00 5.58
CA GLN A 31 7.99 -1.49 6.94
C GLN A 31 6.64 -1.46 7.66
N LEU A 32 6.65 -1.55 8.99
CA LEU A 32 5.42 -1.61 9.79
C LEU A 32 4.47 -0.42 9.56
N ASN A 33 5.04 0.74 9.23
CA ASN A 33 4.32 1.99 8.96
C ASN A 33 4.14 2.28 7.46
N GLU A 34 4.39 1.31 6.59
CA GLU A 34 4.20 1.43 5.15
C GLU A 34 3.17 0.43 4.64
N LEU A 35 2.40 0.86 3.65
CA LEU A 35 1.51 -0.01 2.90
C LEU A 35 1.85 0.00 1.41
N PRO A 36 1.73 -1.16 0.75
CA PRO A 36 1.81 -1.26 -0.70
C PRO A 36 0.60 -0.57 -1.34
N VAL A 37 0.86 0.30 -2.30
CA VAL A 37 -0.14 0.98 -3.13
C VAL A 37 0.14 0.69 -4.59
N VAL A 38 -0.79 0.01 -5.24
CA VAL A 38 -0.69 -0.37 -6.65
C VAL A 38 -1.50 0.62 -7.48
N LEU A 39 -0.82 1.31 -8.39
CA LEU A 39 -1.41 2.15 -9.41
C LEU A 39 -1.61 1.30 -10.67
N VAL A 40 -2.86 1.07 -11.08
CA VAL A 40 -3.23 0.22 -12.22
C VAL A 40 -3.82 1.08 -13.33
N ASP A 41 -3.34 0.90 -14.56
CA ASP A 41 -3.97 1.47 -15.75
C ASP A 41 -5.25 0.68 -16.06
N ASN A 42 -6.40 1.35 -15.91
CA ASN A 42 -7.72 0.77 -16.14
C ASN A 42 -8.39 1.34 -17.41
N GLY A 43 -7.58 1.84 -18.37
CA GLY A 43 -8.05 2.37 -19.64
C GLY A 43 -8.41 3.86 -19.56
N PRO A 44 -9.70 4.25 -19.49
CA PRO A 44 -10.09 5.66 -19.38
C PRO A 44 -9.62 6.35 -18.09
N PHE A 45 -9.16 5.62 -17.09
CA PHE A 45 -8.62 6.17 -15.85
C PHE A 45 -7.61 5.22 -15.22
N THR A 46 -6.68 5.77 -14.46
CA THR A 46 -5.84 5.00 -13.53
C THR A 46 -6.61 4.75 -12.24
N ALA A 47 -6.49 3.56 -11.66
CA ALA A 47 -6.99 3.23 -10.32
C ALA A 47 -5.81 3.09 -9.34
N ALA A 48 -6.01 3.44 -8.07
CA ALA A 48 -5.04 3.18 -7.01
C ALA A 48 -5.68 2.24 -5.98
N ALA A 49 -5.00 1.15 -5.66
CA ALA A 49 -5.43 0.16 -4.69
C ALA A 49 -4.41 0.06 -3.56
N ILE A 50 -4.87 0.07 -2.32
CA ILE A 50 -4.02 -0.07 -1.13
C ILE A 50 -4.15 -1.51 -0.64
N GLY A 51 -3.03 -2.23 -0.53
CA GLY A 51 -3.02 -3.58 0.02
C GLY A 51 -2.94 -3.52 1.54
N TYR A 52 -4.03 -3.90 2.23
CA TYR A 52 -4.10 -3.94 3.69
C TYR A 52 -3.74 -5.30 4.27
N CYS A 53 -3.65 -6.32 3.42
CA CYS A 53 -3.20 -7.65 3.78
C CYS A 53 -2.41 -8.30 2.63
N GLU A 54 -1.67 -9.36 2.96
CA GLU A 54 -0.90 -10.13 1.98
C GLU A 54 -1.76 -10.58 0.79
N LYS A 55 -2.96 -11.06 1.08
CA LYS A 55 -3.88 -11.56 0.06
C LYS A 55 -4.23 -10.48 -0.97
N GLU A 56 -4.55 -9.27 -0.53
CA GLU A 56 -4.88 -8.17 -1.44
C GLU A 56 -3.68 -7.79 -2.32
N VAL A 57 -2.47 -7.79 -1.75
CA VAL A 57 -1.26 -7.52 -2.51
C VAL A 57 -1.05 -8.57 -3.59
N VAL A 58 -1.22 -9.85 -3.26
CA VAL A 58 -1.16 -10.95 -4.22
C VAL A 58 -2.23 -10.79 -5.31
N ASP A 59 -3.47 -10.47 -4.93
CA ASP A 59 -4.57 -10.28 -5.88
C ASP A 59 -4.32 -9.06 -6.80
N PHE A 60 -3.75 -7.96 -6.30
CA PHE A 60 -3.43 -6.76 -7.10
C PHE A 60 -2.23 -6.97 -8.03
N LEU A 61 -1.35 -7.90 -7.69
CA LEU A 61 -0.14 -8.23 -8.43
C LEU A 61 -0.28 -9.55 -9.20
N ASP A 62 -1.52 -10.02 -9.41
CA ASP A 62 -1.81 -11.23 -10.17
C ASP A 62 -1.13 -11.17 -11.55
N PRO A 63 -0.19 -12.08 -11.87
CA PRO A 63 0.53 -12.07 -13.14
C PRO A 63 -0.36 -12.34 -14.35
N ASP A 64 -1.54 -12.94 -14.16
CA ASP A 64 -2.49 -13.21 -15.24
C ASP A 64 -3.33 -11.97 -15.59
N ASP A 65 -3.27 -10.90 -14.79
CA ASP A 65 -3.88 -9.62 -15.11
C ASP A 65 -3.04 -8.84 -16.15
N PRO A 66 -3.56 -8.58 -17.36
CA PRO A 66 -2.79 -7.93 -18.43
C PRO A 66 -2.61 -6.41 -18.22
N ARG A 67 -3.26 -5.83 -17.20
CA ARG A 67 -3.20 -4.38 -16.96
C ARG A 67 -1.81 -3.98 -16.50
N SER A 68 -1.31 -2.88 -17.09
CA SER A 68 -0.06 -2.27 -16.64
C SER A 68 -0.23 -1.69 -15.24
N ARG A 69 0.75 -1.96 -14.37
CA ARG A 69 0.68 -1.54 -12.97
C ARG A 69 2.03 -1.02 -12.47
N VAL A 70 1.97 -0.18 -11.44
CA VAL A 70 3.14 0.36 -10.75
C VAL A 70 2.90 0.26 -9.26
N LEU A 71 3.83 -0.34 -8.53
CA LEU A 71 3.75 -0.51 -7.09
C LEU A 71 4.61 0.53 -6.37
N TYR A 72 4.04 1.15 -5.34
CA TYR A 72 4.73 2.04 -4.41
C TYR A 72 4.59 1.50 -2.98
N MET A 73 5.61 1.69 -2.15
CA MET A 73 5.46 1.63 -0.69
C MET A 73 5.21 3.05 -0.18
N VAL A 74 4.14 3.25 0.57
CA VAL A 74 3.73 4.59 1.03
C VAL A 74 3.52 4.57 2.53
N ASN A 75 3.96 5.62 3.20
CA ASN A 75 3.74 5.77 4.62
C ASN A 75 2.24 5.87 4.94
N VAL A 76 1.80 5.16 5.97
CA VAL A 76 0.41 5.11 6.43
C VAL A 76 -0.12 6.50 6.79
N ASP A 77 0.71 7.36 7.38
CA ASP A 77 0.29 8.71 7.76
C ASP A 77 0.08 9.61 6.52
N ASP A 78 0.88 9.45 5.45
CA ASP A 78 0.69 10.18 4.19
C ASP A 78 -0.59 9.74 3.47
N ILE A 79 -0.88 8.43 3.46
CA ILE A 79 -2.15 7.89 2.92
C ILE A 79 -3.34 8.52 3.65
N ALA A 80 -3.24 8.68 4.97
CA ALA A 80 -4.28 9.27 5.79
C ALA A 80 -4.63 10.70 5.37
N LEU A 81 -3.59 11.49 5.07
CA LEU A 81 -3.72 12.89 4.69
C LEU A 81 -4.31 13.02 3.29
N ALA A 82 -4.02 12.08 2.39
CA ALA A 82 -4.57 12.06 1.04
C ALA A 82 -6.05 11.63 0.98
N CYS A 83 -6.49 10.76 1.91
CA CYS A 83 -7.87 10.28 1.97
C CYS A 83 -8.75 11.19 2.84
N ASP A 84 -9.25 12.29 2.25
CA ASP A 84 -10.15 13.25 2.90
C ASP A 84 -11.35 12.54 3.58
N GLY A 85 -11.52 12.74 4.89
CA GLY A 85 -12.64 12.23 5.70
C GLY A 85 -12.59 10.77 6.16
N GLY A 86 -11.81 9.90 5.52
CA GLY A 86 -11.70 8.46 5.85
C GLY A 86 -10.32 8.00 6.33
N GLY A 87 -9.28 8.75 6.00
CA GLY A 87 -7.88 8.40 6.29
C GLY A 87 -7.56 8.30 7.78
N ALA A 88 -8.14 9.17 8.62
CA ALA A 88 -7.92 9.11 10.07
C ALA A 88 -8.51 7.84 10.71
N ALA A 89 -9.67 7.38 10.23
CA ALA A 89 -10.28 6.13 10.69
C ALA A 89 -9.47 4.92 10.21
N LEU A 90 -8.96 4.97 8.98
CA LEU A 90 -8.09 3.95 8.40
C LEU A 90 -6.77 3.85 9.16
N VAL A 91 -6.08 4.96 9.44
CA VAL A 91 -4.86 4.98 10.25
C VAL A 91 -5.13 4.52 11.67
N SER A 92 -6.25 4.94 12.27
CA SER A 92 -6.63 4.47 13.60
C SER A 92 -6.90 2.96 13.62
N TRP A 93 -7.47 2.40 12.55
CA TRP A 93 -7.66 0.96 12.41
C TRP A 93 -6.34 0.22 12.16
N LEU A 94 -5.49 0.71 11.25
CA LEU A 94 -4.17 0.14 10.96
C LEU A 94 -3.25 0.17 12.18
N LYS A 95 -3.23 1.28 12.93
CA LYS A 95 -2.47 1.38 14.19
C LYS A 95 -3.01 0.39 15.23
N ARG A 96 -4.33 0.14 15.27
CA ARG A 96 -4.97 -0.87 16.15
C ARG A 96 -4.69 -2.32 15.73
N ALA A 97 -4.83 -2.63 14.45
CA ALA A 97 -4.52 -3.93 13.87
C ALA A 97 -3.01 -4.24 13.95
N GLY A 98 -2.17 -3.21 13.85
CA GLY A 98 -0.74 -3.28 14.10
C GLY A 98 -0.37 -3.41 15.59
N THR A 99 -1.18 -2.91 16.52
CA THR A 99 -0.97 -3.14 17.97
C THR A 99 -1.29 -4.56 18.41
N GLU A 100 -2.03 -5.35 17.62
CA GLU A 100 -2.16 -6.79 17.86
C GLU A 100 -0.90 -7.58 17.43
N PHE A 101 0.04 -6.97 16.71
CA PHE A 101 1.35 -7.58 16.40
C PHE A 101 2.45 -7.28 17.42
N GLU A 102 2.23 -6.36 18.37
CA GLU A 102 3.14 -6.12 19.48
C GLU A 102 2.38 -6.19 20.81
N GLY A 103 2.20 -7.42 21.29
CA GLY A 103 2.16 -7.63 22.73
C GLY A 103 3.55 -7.29 23.30
N LEU A 104 3.57 -6.34 24.26
CA LEU A 104 4.72 -5.79 25.00
C LEU A 104 5.39 -4.61 24.25
N GLU A 105 5.39 -3.35 24.68
CA GLU A 105 5.30 -2.76 26.02
C GLU A 105 4.64 -1.38 25.95
N THR A 106 3.63 -1.14 26.78
CA THR A 106 3.24 0.22 27.18
C THR A 106 4.34 0.79 28.07
N PHE A 107 5.10 1.77 27.59
CA PHE A 107 5.89 2.64 28.47
C PHE A 107 5.05 3.86 28.85
N ASN A 108 5.02 4.14 30.16
CA ASN A 108 4.42 5.31 30.81
C ASN A 108 5.02 6.62 30.31
#